data_AF-A0A9D2P3P7-F1
#
_entry.id   AF-A0A9D2P3P7-F1
#
_cell.length_a   1.000
_cell.length_b   1.000
_cell.length_c   1.000
_cell.angle_alpha   90.00
_cell.angle_beta   90.00
_cell.angle_gamma   90.00
#
_symmetry.space_group_name_H-M   'P 1'
#
loop_
_entity.id
_entity.type
_entity.pdbx_description
1 polymer ?
#
loop_
_entity_poly.entity_id
_entity_poly.type
_entity_poly.pdbx_seq_one_letter_code
_entity_poly.pdbx_strand_id
1 'polypeptide(L)'
;MKTEREELEILREELEKLMDFVRNMEKGELPYFYRYFDTMKNNIEIFFRIGGEDTEDIIPVLERDWKASHTMFIGVQNYDIRKEHPDLDPVLSLYFAGLLSDVGRFFECRSTEAVI
;
A
#
# COMPACT_ATOMS: atom_id res chain seq x y z
N MET A 1 1.83 15.98 -16.37
CA MET A 1 2.50 14.86 -15.67
C MET A 1 2.68 15.29 -14.24
N LYS A 2 2.44 14.38 -13.28
CA LYS A 2 2.72 14.65 -11.86
C LYS A 2 4.23 14.52 -11.64
N THR A 3 4.77 15.23 -10.65
CA THR A 3 6.16 15.02 -10.24
C THR A 3 6.26 13.76 -9.37
N GLU A 4 7.44 13.13 -9.27
CA GLU A 4 7.62 11.97 -8.40
C GLU A 4 7.27 12.27 -6.95
N ARG A 5 7.56 13.50 -6.50
CA ARG A 5 7.19 13.99 -5.16
C ARG A 5 5.66 14.06 -4.98
N GLU A 6 4.93 14.55 -5.97
CA GLU A 6 3.45 14.54 -5.95
C GLU A 6 2.91 13.11 -5.93
N GLU A 7 3.54 12.18 -6.67
CA GLU A 7 3.17 10.77 -6.67
C GLU A 7 3.40 10.10 -5.30
N LEU A 8 4.47 10.46 -4.58
CA LEU A 8 4.70 10.02 -3.21
C LEU A 8 3.64 10.53 -2.24
N GLU A 9 3.21 11.79 -2.38
CA GLU A 9 2.13 12.35 -1.56
C GLU A 9 0.81 11.61 -1.79
N ILE A 10 0.48 11.33 -3.05
CA ILE A 10 -0.70 10.53 -3.39
C ILE A 10 -0.58 9.12 -2.80
N LEU A 11 0.57 8.46 -2.96
CA LEU A 11 0.80 7.14 -2.39
C LEU A 11 0.60 7.12 -0.88
N ARG A 12 1.09 8.14 -0.15
CA ARG A 12 0.86 8.29 1.30
C ARG A 12 -0.63 8.32 1.63
N GLU A 13 -1.42 9.10 0.89
CA GLU A 13 -2.87 9.22 1.13
C GLU A 13 -3.63 7.94 0.81
N GLU A 14 -3.27 7.24 -0.28
CA GLU A 14 -3.89 5.96 -0.61
C GLU A 14 -3.51 4.85 0.37
N LEU A 15 -2.26 4.84 0.85
CA LEU A 15 -1.84 3.95 1.94
C LEU A 15 -2.65 4.20 3.21
N GLU A 16 -2.88 5.46 3.58
CA GLU A 16 -3.69 5.79 4.76
C GLU A 16 -5.11 5.26 4.64
N LYS A 17 -5.78 5.50 3.51
CA LYS A 17 -7.14 5.00 3.27
C LYS A 17 -7.21 3.47 3.33
N LEU A 18 -6.27 2.79 2.68
CA LEU A 18 -6.18 1.33 2.69
C LEU A 18 -5.97 0.79 4.11
N MET A 19 -5.04 1.40 4.85
CA MET A 19 -4.71 1.00 6.22
C MET A 19 -5.87 1.25 7.19
N ASP A 20 -6.55 2.39 7.08
CA ASP A 20 -7.72 2.69 7.89
C ASP A 20 -8.85 1.72 7.61
N PHE A 21 -9.08 1.36 6.34
CA PHE A 21 -10.05 0.33 5.98
C PHE A 21 -9.73 -1.00 6.67
N VAL A 22 -8.51 -1.53 6.51
CA VAL A 22 -8.12 -2.82 7.12
C VAL A 22 -8.24 -2.75 8.65
N ARG A 23 -7.78 -1.66 9.27
CA ARG A 23 -7.86 -1.49 10.72
C ARG A 23 -9.30 -1.48 11.23
N ASN A 24 -10.24 -0.89 10.49
CA ASN A 24 -11.66 -0.88 10.86
C ASN A 24 -12.33 -2.24 10.65
N MET A 25 -11.81 -3.06 9.74
CA MET A 25 -12.29 -4.43 9.57
C MET A 25 -11.76 -5.35 10.68
N GLU A 26 -10.53 -5.19 11.14
CA GLU A 26 -9.95 -6.13 12.10
C GLU A 26 -10.39 -5.86 13.54
N LYS A 27 -10.85 -6.91 14.25
CA LYS A 27 -11.26 -6.84 15.67
C LYS A 27 -10.12 -7.22 16.63
N GLY A 28 -8.93 -7.55 16.11
CA GLY A 28 -7.82 -8.09 16.88
C GLY A 28 -6.48 -7.77 16.25
N GLU A 29 -5.69 -8.81 15.98
CA GLU A 29 -4.38 -8.65 15.33
C GLU A 29 -4.52 -8.24 13.87
N LEU A 30 -3.72 -7.25 13.45
CA LEU A 30 -3.69 -6.82 12.06
C LEU A 30 -3.01 -7.89 11.18
N PRO A 31 -3.47 -8.09 9.94
CA PRO A 31 -2.84 -8.99 8.98
C PRO A 31 -1.35 -8.66 8.79
N TYR A 32 -0.54 -9.69 8.58
CA TYR A 32 0.91 -9.54 8.49
C TYR A 32 1.36 -8.51 7.44
N PHE A 33 0.67 -8.44 6.29
CA PHE A 33 1.01 -7.49 5.23
C PHE A 33 0.86 -6.02 5.66
N TYR A 34 0.02 -5.73 6.67
CA TYR A 34 -0.28 -4.37 7.13
C TYR A 34 0.98 -3.60 7.51
N ARG A 35 1.94 -4.28 8.15
CA ARG A 35 3.20 -3.68 8.58
C ARG A 35 4.02 -3.09 7.43
N TYR A 36 3.90 -3.64 6.23
CA TYR A 36 4.61 -3.14 5.05
C TYR A 36 3.95 -1.87 4.52
N PHE A 37 2.62 -1.78 4.55
CA PHE A 37 1.91 -0.54 4.23
C PHE A 37 2.25 0.57 5.23
N ASP A 38 2.28 0.24 6.53
CA ASP A 38 2.70 1.17 7.58
C ASP A 38 4.15 1.63 7.40
N THR A 39 5.07 0.70 7.09
CA THR A 39 6.47 1.02 6.82
C THR A 39 6.62 1.95 5.62
N MET A 40 5.92 1.67 4.50
CA MET A 40 5.95 2.54 3.31
C MET A 40 5.43 3.93 3.63
N LYS A 41 4.27 4.04 4.30
CA LYS A 41 3.70 5.33 4.69
C LYS A 41 4.67 6.11 5.58
N ASN A 42 5.24 5.47 6.60
CA ASN A 42 6.18 6.09 7.53
C ASN A 42 7.46 6.56 6.82
N ASN A 43 7.99 5.78 5.88
CA ASN A 43 9.16 6.18 5.09
C ASN A 43 8.86 7.43 4.24
N ILE A 44 7.68 7.51 3.62
CA ILE A 44 7.25 8.69 2.86
C ILE A 44 7.10 9.91 3.79
N GLU A 45 6.48 9.75 4.95
CA GLU A 45 6.37 10.84 5.93
C GLU A 45 7.74 11.34 6.41
N ILE A 46 8.67 10.43 6.70
CA ILE A 46 10.04 10.78 7.10
C ILE A 46 10.73 11.56 5.98
N PHE A 47 10.64 11.08 4.73
CA PHE A 47 11.20 11.75 3.56
C PHE A 47 10.71 13.20 3.43
N PHE A 48 9.41 13.43 3.58
CA PHE A 48 8.86 14.79 3.57
C PHE A 48 9.33 15.62 4.78
N ARG A 49 9.40 15.03 5.98
CA ARG A 49 9.82 15.73 7.21
C ARG A 49 11.28 16.18 7.17
N ILE A 50 12.17 15.42 6.53
CA ILE A 50 13.59 15.78 6.40
C ILE A 50 13.85 16.72 5.20
N GLY A 51 12.81 17.07 4.43
CA GLY A 51 12.95 17.92 3.25
C GLY A 51 13.60 17.21 2.07
N GLY A 52 13.40 15.90 1.91
CA GLY A 52 13.90 15.15 0.77
C GLY A 52 13.42 15.75 -0.56
N GLU A 53 14.35 15.93 -1.50
CA GLU A 53 14.06 16.45 -2.83
C GLU A 53 14.17 15.36 -3.90
N ASP A 54 15.15 14.47 -3.76
CA ASP A 54 15.44 13.38 -4.67
C ASP A 54 14.76 12.08 -4.23
N THR A 55 14.02 11.43 -5.13
CA THR A 55 13.27 10.22 -4.84
C THR A 55 14.01 8.92 -5.17
N GLU A 56 15.22 9.00 -5.74
CA GLU A 56 16.03 7.85 -6.16
C GLU A 56 16.26 6.83 -5.03
N ASP A 57 16.46 7.30 -3.79
CA ASP A 57 16.71 6.42 -2.64
C ASP A 57 15.44 5.82 -2.02
N ILE A 58 14.32 6.56 -2.07
CA ILE A 58 13.08 6.11 -1.41
C ILE A 58 12.29 5.14 -2.29
N ILE A 59 12.24 5.35 -3.61
CA ILE A 59 11.44 4.51 -4.52
C ILE A 59 11.81 3.02 -4.38
N PRO A 60 13.10 2.60 -4.43
CA PRO A 60 13.46 1.20 -4.28
C PRO A 60 13.05 0.59 -2.94
N VAL A 61 13.05 1.39 -1.87
CA VAL A 61 12.58 0.95 -0.54
C VAL A 61 11.09 0.67 -0.57
N LEU A 62 10.30 1.55 -1.19
CA LEU A 62 8.86 1.35 -1.35
C LEU A 62 8.54 0.15 -2.23
N GLU A 63 9.25 -0.04 -3.34
CA GLU A 63 9.06 -1.20 -4.22
C GLU A 63 9.37 -2.52 -3.51
N ARG A 64 10.44 -2.56 -2.70
CA ARG A 64 10.77 -3.72 -1.87
C ARG A 64 9.62 -4.05 -0.92
N ASP A 65 9.10 -3.04 -0.23
CA ASP A 65 8.04 -3.24 0.77
C ASP A 65 6.70 -3.61 0.12
N TRP A 66 6.40 -3.06 -1.06
CA TRP A 66 5.27 -3.48 -1.90
C TRP A 66 5.37 -4.95 -2.33
N LYS A 67 6.54 -5.40 -2.80
CA LYS A 67 6.76 -6.83 -3.12
C LYS A 67 6.60 -7.70 -1.87
N ALA A 68 7.11 -7.25 -0.73
CA ALA A 68 7.01 -7.98 0.53
C ALA A 68 5.56 -8.07 1.06
N SER A 69 4.72 -7.06 0.82
CA SER A 69 3.29 -7.10 1.15
C SER A 69 2.51 -8.15 0.35
N HIS A 70 3.10 -8.68 -0.73
CA HIS A 70 2.55 -9.73 -1.58
C HIS A 70 3.19 -11.11 -1.35
N THR A 71 3.84 -11.32 -0.20
CA THR A 71 4.47 -12.62 0.14
C THR A 71 3.43 -13.76 0.12
N MET A 72 3.83 -14.94 -0.36
CA MET A 72 2.95 -16.12 -0.44
C MET A 72 2.30 -16.43 0.92
N PHE A 73 1.02 -16.80 0.90
CA PHE A 73 0.17 -17.17 2.06
C PHE A 73 -0.18 -16.06 3.06
N ILE A 74 0.69 -15.07 3.26
CA ILE A 74 0.50 -14.01 4.27
C ILE A 74 0.38 -12.61 3.67
N GLY A 75 0.48 -12.52 2.35
CA GLY A 75 0.36 -11.29 1.60
C GLY A 75 -1.09 -10.85 1.38
N VAL A 76 -1.23 -9.59 1.01
CA VAL A 76 -2.51 -8.89 0.82
C VAL A 76 -3.43 -9.57 -0.20
N GLN A 77 -2.87 -10.26 -1.20
CA GLN A 77 -3.64 -10.99 -2.20
C GLN A 77 -4.39 -12.21 -1.65
N ASN A 78 -4.01 -12.69 -0.46
CA ASN A 78 -4.67 -13.81 0.23
C ASN A 78 -5.60 -13.34 1.35
N TYR A 79 -5.78 -12.03 1.51
CA TYR A 79 -6.62 -11.45 2.54
C TYR A 79 -8.11 -11.59 2.17
N ASP A 80 -8.86 -12.30 3.02
CA ASP A 80 -10.32 -12.39 2.91
C ASP A 80 -10.98 -11.66 4.08
N ILE A 81 -11.50 -10.47 3.79
CA ILE A 81 -12.18 -9.60 4.75
C ILE A 81 -13.41 -10.31 5.36
N ARG A 82 -14.05 -11.22 4.60
CA ARG A 82 -15.27 -11.88 5.05
C ARG A 82 -15.00 -13.03 6.01
N LYS A 83 -13.74 -13.44 6.18
CA LYS A 83 -13.38 -14.53 7.09
C LYS A 83 -13.86 -14.25 8.52
N GLU A 84 -13.67 -13.02 9.00
CA GLU A 84 -14.11 -12.57 10.33
C GLU A 84 -15.46 -11.82 10.30
N HIS A 85 -15.98 -11.56 9.09
CA HIS A 85 -17.24 -10.84 8.84
C HIS A 85 -18.06 -11.54 7.74
N PRO A 86 -18.65 -12.71 8.00
CA PRO A 86 -19.31 -13.51 6.97
C PRO A 86 -20.51 -12.80 6.32
N ASP A 87 -21.17 -11.89 7.06
CA ASP A 87 -22.34 -11.13 6.59
C ASP A 87 -21.97 -9.79 5.91
N LEU A 88 -20.67 -9.54 5.66
CA LEU A 88 -20.21 -8.29 5.08
C LEU A 88 -20.73 -8.11 3.64
N ASP A 89 -21.18 -6.89 3.35
CA ASP A 89 -21.60 -6.51 1.99
C ASP A 89 -20.46 -6.77 0.99
N PRO A 90 -20.68 -7.57 -0.08
CA PRO A 90 -19.70 -7.78 -1.15
C PRO A 90 -19.12 -6.50 -1.75
N VAL A 91 -19.85 -5.38 -1.71
CA VAL A 91 -19.37 -4.07 -2.14
C VAL A 91 -18.13 -3.63 -1.37
N LEU A 92 -17.99 -4.01 -0.09
CA LEU A 92 -16.79 -3.68 0.69
C LEU A 92 -15.56 -4.47 0.24
N SER A 93 -15.73 -5.67 -0.31
CA SER A 93 -14.63 -6.41 -0.93
C SER A 93 -14.17 -5.73 -2.22
N LEU A 94 -15.11 -5.21 -3.03
CA LEU A 94 -14.78 -4.41 -4.21
C LEU A 94 -14.11 -3.08 -3.84
N TYR A 95 -14.58 -2.44 -2.77
CA TYR A 95 -13.99 -1.21 -2.27
C TYR A 95 -12.54 -1.42 -1.82
N PHE A 96 -12.27 -2.50 -1.06
CA PHE A 96 -10.91 -2.88 -0.70
C PHE A 96 -10.01 -3.13 -1.91
N ALA A 97 -10.51 -3.87 -2.92
CA ALA A 97 -9.77 -4.10 -4.14
C ALA A 97 -9.46 -2.78 -4.89
N GLY A 98 -10.40 -1.81 -4.85
CA GLY A 98 -10.19 -0.46 -5.36
C GLY A 98 -9.05 0.27 -4.62
N LEU A 99 -9.09 0.31 -3.29
CA LEU A 99 -8.03 0.92 -2.48
C LEU A 99 -6.66 0.29 -2.74
N LEU A 100 -6.60 -1.05 -2.83
CA LEU A 100 -5.37 -1.76 -3.15
C LEU A 100 -4.87 -1.42 -4.56
N SER A 101 -5.77 -1.28 -5.54
CA SER A 101 -5.43 -0.89 -6.91
C SER A 101 -4.91 0.55 -6.98
N ASP A 102 -5.50 1.47 -6.21
CA ASP A 102 -5.04 2.86 -6.16
C ASP A 102 -3.62 2.98 -5.59
N VAL A 103 -3.28 2.19 -4.56
CA VAL A 103 -1.89 2.04 -4.08
C VAL A 103 -1.00 1.39 -5.15
N GLY A 104 -1.47 0.31 -5.77
CA GLY A 104 -0.72 -0.46 -6.78
C GLY A 104 -0.31 0.36 -8.01
N ARG A 105 -1.13 1.34 -8.40
CA ARG A 105 -0.87 2.21 -9.56
C ARG A 105 0.49 2.91 -9.51
N PHE A 106 0.96 3.27 -8.32
CA PHE A 106 2.28 3.88 -8.14
C PHE A 106 3.41 2.97 -8.64
N PHE A 107 3.29 1.66 -8.38
CA PHE A 107 4.29 0.65 -8.68
C PHE A 107 4.17 0.08 -10.11
N GLU A 108 2.96 0.06 -10.66
CA GLU A 108 2.72 -0.40 -12.03
C GLU A 108 3.44 0.48 -13.07
N CYS A 109 3.41 1.81 -12.90
CA CYS A 109 4.09 2.75 -13.80
C CYS A 109 5.61 2.53 -13.88
N ARG A 110 6.21 1.96 -12.82
CA ARG A 110 7.66 1.77 -12.67
C ARG A 110 8.14 0.36 -13.02
N SER A 111 7.21 -0.59 -13.11
CA SER A 111 7.50 -1.98 -13.47
C SER A 111 7.93 -2.15 -14.94
N THR A 112 7.65 -1.16 -15.80
CA THR A 112 7.93 -1.19 -17.25
C THR A 112 9.37 -0.82 -17.64
N GLU A 113 10.22 -0.42 -16.69
CA GLU A 113 11.60 0.01 -16.99
C GLU A 113 12.65 -1.10 -16.78
N ALA A 114 12.25 -2.28 -16.31
CA ALA A 114 13.13 -3.42 -16.08
C ALA A 114 13.16 -4.42 -17.26
N VAL A 115 13.45 -3.95 -18.47
CA VAL A 115 13.94 -4.81 -19.56
C VAL A 115 15.00 -4.03 -20.37
N ILE A 116 16.26 -4.23 -20.00
CA ILE A 116 17.43 -4.01 -20.87
C ILE A 116 18.27 -5.29 -20.84
#